data_AF-A0A2B4RHI3-F1
#
_entry.id   AF-A0A2B4RHI3-F1
#
_cell.length_a   1.000
_cell.length_b   1.000
_cell.length_c   1.000
_cell.angle_alpha   90.00
_cell.angle_beta   90.00
_cell.angle_gamma   90.00
#
_symmetry.space_group_name_H-M   'P 1'
#
loop_
_entity.id
_entity.type
_entity.pdbx_description
1 polymer ?
#
loop_
_entity_poly.entity_id
_entity_poly.type
_entity_poly.pdbx_seq_one_letter_code
_entity_poly.pdbx_strand_id
1 'polypeptide(L)'
;MIGLSASQSLTLNELMALEKLVLKGTRLVIPKKLRKQILDPAHEGHQGIVKTKQRLRTKRPGVEELRSVSNDSEVLDRDRERKQKGKDCADNLRGACESNLKEGDKVLLQKPKSHKLSPSFEAAPYEVVVNKDGGQVEIKSPTGVHYKRNVTHLQKYKEDKSQETAGSNPK
;
A
#
# COMPACT_ATOMS: atom_id res chain seq x y z
N MET A 1 53.04 19.07 39.09
CA MET A 1 52.21 17.86 39.25
C MET A 1 51.36 18.03 40.49
N ILE A 2 50.07 18.30 40.33
CA ILE A 2 49.11 18.32 41.45
C ILE A 2 48.10 17.23 41.10
N GLY A 3 48.06 16.19 41.93
CA GLY A 3 47.30 14.97 41.69
C GLY A 3 45.81 15.22 41.76
N LEU A 4 45.10 14.84 40.69
CA LEU A 4 43.65 14.70 40.68
C LEU A 4 43.32 13.23 41.00
N SER A 5 43.31 12.87 42.28
CA SER A 5 42.62 11.66 42.73
C SER A 5 41.22 12.06 43.20
N ALA A 6 40.31 12.25 42.26
CA ALA A 6 38.89 12.44 42.55
C ALA A 6 38.19 11.09 42.33
N SER A 7 38.23 10.24 43.36
CA SER A 7 37.30 9.13 43.51
C SER A 7 35.91 9.71 43.80
N GLN A 8 35.15 10.03 42.74
CA GLN A 8 33.77 10.48 42.89
C GLN A 8 32.85 9.28 42.71
N SER A 9 32.26 8.89 43.84
CA SER A 9 31.14 7.97 43.97
C SER A 9 29.98 8.34 43.04
N LEU A 10 29.41 7.33 42.40
CA LEU A 10 28.25 7.40 41.51
C LEU A 10 27.02 8.07 42.18
N THR A 11 26.83 9.38 42.00
CA THR A 11 25.55 10.04 42.29
C THR A 11 24.71 10.06 41.00
N LEU A 12 23.84 9.05 40.84
CA LEU A 12 23.00 8.86 39.64
C LEU A 12 21.89 9.92 39.42
N ASN A 13 21.87 11.02 40.19
CA ASN A 13 20.73 11.94 40.25
C ASN A 13 21.08 13.44 40.14
N GLU A 14 22.29 13.79 39.70
CA GLU A 14 22.66 15.20 39.50
C GLU A 14 22.23 15.72 38.12
N LEU A 15 21.82 16.99 38.09
CA LEU A 15 21.55 17.74 36.85
C LEU A 15 22.85 18.37 36.37
N MET A 16 23.33 17.96 35.19
CA MET A 16 24.50 18.54 34.55
C MET A 16 24.04 19.45 33.40
N ALA A 17 24.48 20.71 33.40
CA ALA A 17 24.22 21.64 32.31
C ALA A 17 25.49 21.83 31.48
N LEU A 18 25.43 21.50 30.19
CA LEU A 18 26.47 21.78 29.21
C LEU A 18 25.95 22.82 28.23
N GLU A 19 26.47 24.04 28.33
CA GLU A 19 26.15 25.24 27.54
C GLU A 19 24.65 25.58 27.41
N LYS A 20 23.90 24.79 26.64
CA LYS A 20 22.46 24.96 26.36
C LYS A 20 21.63 23.69 26.60
N LEU A 21 22.27 22.63 27.09
CA LEU A 21 21.73 21.28 27.16
C LEU A 21 21.71 20.80 28.61
N VAL A 22 20.55 20.34 29.09
CA VAL A 22 20.40 19.83 30.46
C VAL A 22 20.36 18.30 30.44
N LEU A 23 21.24 17.67 31.20
CA LEU A 23 21.34 16.23 31.40
C LEU A 23 20.93 15.90 32.83
N LYS A 24 20.19 14.80 33.02
CA LYS A 24 19.96 14.19 34.34
C LYS A 24 20.62 12.82 34.33
N GLY A 25 21.77 12.69 35.00
CA GLY A 25 22.65 11.53 34.83
C GLY A 25 23.05 11.36 33.35
N THR A 26 22.76 10.20 32.76
CA THR A 26 23.02 9.91 31.34
C THR A 26 21.88 10.31 30.38
N ARG A 27 20.81 10.93 30.88
CA ARG A 27 19.60 11.21 30.08
C ARG A 27 19.49 12.68 29.73
N LEU A 28 19.27 12.95 28.45
CA LEU A 28 18.97 14.29 27.94
C LEU A 28 17.56 14.75 28.33
N VAL A 29 17.45 15.92 28.94
CA VAL A 29 16.17 16.53 29.33
C VAL A 29 15.69 17.46 28.21
N ILE A 30 14.56 17.12 27.59
CA ILE A 30 13.93 17.93 26.53
C ILE A 30 12.92 18.92 27.14
N PRO A 31 13.10 20.24 26.95
CA PRO A 31 12.14 21.26 27.38
C PRO A 31 10.75 21.04 26.80
N LYS A 32 9.69 21.30 27.58
CA LYS A 32 8.28 21.05 27.18
C LYS A 32 7.90 21.71 25.84
N LYS A 33 8.46 22.88 25.54
CA LYS A 33 8.20 23.64 24.31
C LYS A 33 8.72 22.94 23.04
N LEU A 34 9.85 22.22 23.14
CA LEU A 34 10.50 21.55 22.01
C LEU A 34 10.05 20.10 21.81
N ARG A 35 9.22 19.57 22.72
CA ARG A 35 8.76 18.16 22.64
C ARG A 35 7.94 17.89 21.39
N LYS A 36 7.10 18.82 20.96
CA LYS A 36 6.24 18.64 19.77
C LYS A 36 7.09 18.55 18.50
N GLN A 37 7.95 19.54 18.28
CA GLN A 37 8.86 19.61 17.14
C GLN A 37 9.78 18.39 17.00
N ILE A 38 10.20 17.79 18.11
CA ILE A 38 11.03 16.56 18.08
C ILE A 38 10.17 15.30 17.85
N LEU A 39 8.90 15.32 18.24
CA LEU A 39 8.01 14.17 18.17
C LEU A 39 7.33 14.05 16.80
N ASP A 40 7.07 15.16 16.10
CA ASP A 40 6.41 15.15 14.78
C ASP A 40 7.19 14.32 13.74
N PRO A 41 8.52 14.49 13.56
CA PRO A 41 9.31 13.65 12.64
C PRO A 41 9.41 12.19 13.11
N ALA A 42 9.22 11.96 14.41
CA ALA A 42 9.30 10.63 15.01
C ALA A 42 8.00 9.82 14.84
N HIS A 43 6.88 10.49 14.51
CA HIS A 43 5.56 9.90 14.28
C HIS A 43 5.22 9.64 12.79
N GLU A 44 5.94 10.27 11.84
CA GLU A 44 5.70 10.12 10.39
C GLU A 44 5.66 8.66 9.87
N GLY A 45 6.29 7.72 10.58
CA GLY A 45 6.33 6.31 10.18
C GLY A 45 5.29 5.38 10.82
N HIS A 46 4.30 5.88 11.59
CA HIS A 46 3.31 5.05 12.31
C HIS A 46 3.93 3.86 13.09
N GLN A 47 5.15 4.03 13.66
CA GLN A 47 5.90 2.90 14.22
C GLN A 47 5.51 2.53 15.66
N GLY A 48 4.51 3.20 16.23
CA GLY A 48 4.09 3.01 17.63
C GLY A 48 5.11 3.51 18.65
N ILE A 49 4.65 3.66 19.91
CA ILE A 49 5.38 4.35 20.99
C ILE A 49 6.76 3.75 21.26
N VAL A 50 6.91 2.41 21.15
CA VAL A 50 8.16 1.70 21.48
C VAL A 50 9.26 2.01 20.45
N LYS A 51 8.96 1.90 19.15
CA LYS A 51 9.93 2.18 18.09
C LYS A 51 10.22 3.67 17.98
N THR A 52 9.23 4.54 18.20
CA THR A 52 9.45 5.99 18.29
C THR A 52 10.41 6.33 19.43
N LYS A 53 10.24 5.75 20.63
CA LYS A 53 11.17 5.92 21.75
C LYS A 53 12.57 5.38 21.44
N GLN A 54 12.69 4.25 20.74
CA GLN A 54 13.97 3.70 20.33
C GLN A 54 14.67 4.61 19.31
N ARG A 55 13.95 5.13 18.32
CA ARG A 55 14.46 6.07 17.31
C ARG A 55 14.96 7.37 17.94
N LEU A 56 14.25 7.91 18.93
CA LEU A 56 14.68 9.11 19.66
C LEU A 56 15.90 8.88 20.57
N ARG A 57 16.19 7.62 20.94
CA ARG A 57 17.38 7.25 21.72
C ARG A 57 18.61 7.04 20.83
N THR A 58 18.41 6.57 19.59
CA THR A 58 19.50 6.30 18.64
C THR A 58 19.82 7.50 17.74
N LYS A 59 18.81 8.28 17.34
CA LYS A 59 18.98 9.49 16.52
C LYS A 59 18.91 10.73 17.41
N ARG A 60 20.01 11.47 17.52
CA ARG A 60 20.01 12.80 18.17
C ARG A 60 19.26 13.80 17.26
N PRO A 61 18.19 14.46 17.74
CA PRO A 61 17.57 15.54 16.99
C PRO A 61 18.57 16.72 16.90
N GLY A 62 18.79 17.23 15.68
CA GLY A 62 19.66 18.39 15.42
C GLY A 62 21.06 18.09 14.86
N VAL A 63 21.40 16.85 14.52
CA VAL A 63 22.63 16.52 13.74
C VAL A 63 22.34 16.15 12.27
N GLU A 64 21.11 16.35 11.80
CA GLU A 64 20.72 16.02 10.41
C GLU A 64 21.13 17.10 9.39
N GLU A 65 21.44 18.34 9.80
CA GLU A 65 21.81 19.43 8.86
C GLU A 65 23.21 19.30 8.24
N LEU A 66 24.07 18.41 8.75
CA LEU A 66 25.37 18.08 8.15
C LEU A 66 25.34 16.83 7.25
N ARG A 67 24.16 16.24 7.03
CA ARG A 67 23.97 15.11 6.09
C ARG A 67 23.36 15.55 4.77
N SER A 68 23.67 16.77 4.33
CA SER A 68 23.43 17.18 2.94
C SER A 68 24.23 16.24 2.03
N VAL A 69 23.51 15.45 1.22
CA VAL A 69 24.00 14.52 0.17
C VAL A 69 24.52 13.17 0.68
N SER A 70 23.61 12.29 1.10
CA SER A 70 23.81 10.84 0.91
C SER A 70 22.80 10.41 -0.15
N ASN A 71 23.27 10.08 -1.36
CA ASN A 71 22.43 9.60 -2.44
C ASN A 71 21.86 8.21 -2.06
N ASP A 72 20.83 8.19 -1.23
CA ASP A 72 20.10 6.97 -0.84
C ASP A 72 19.22 6.44 -1.98
N SER A 73 19.35 6.97 -3.21
CA SER A 73 18.65 6.49 -4.41
C SER A 73 18.85 4.99 -4.60
N GLU A 74 20.09 4.49 -4.43
CA GLU A 74 20.39 3.08 -4.64
C GLU A 74 19.63 2.15 -3.68
N VAL A 75 19.38 2.59 -2.45
CA VAL A 75 18.62 1.81 -1.47
C VAL A 75 17.14 1.77 -1.86
N LEU A 76 16.59 2.91 -2.29
CA LEU A 76 15.20 3.01 -2.75
C LEU A 76 14.98 2.24 -4.05
N ASP A 77 15.91 2.29 -4.98
CA ASP A 77 15.87 1.59 -6.25
C ASP A 77 15.94 0.07 -6.03
N ARG A 78 16.84 -0.39 -5.14
CA ARG A 78 16.93 -1.82 -4.77
C ARG A 78 15.65 -2.33 -4.07
N ASP A 79 15.02 -1.52 -3.23
CA ASP A 79 13.73 -1.86 -2.61
C ASP A 79 12.62 -1.95 -3.65
N ARG A 80 12.55 -0.96 -4.57
CA ARG A 80 11.59 -0.95 -5.68
C ARG A 80 11.77 -2.18 -6.56
N GLU A 81 13.00 -2.52 -6.93
CA GLU A 81 13.30 -3.72 -7.71
C GLU A 81 12.91 -5.01 -6.99
N ARG A 82 13.20 -5.13 -5.70
CA ARG A 82 12.83 -6.33 -4.91
C ARG A 82 11.31 -6.48 -4.82
N LYS A 83 10.58 -5.37 -4.62
CA LYS A 83 9.10 -5.36 -4.64
C LYS A 83 8.55 -5.73 -6.01
N GLN A 84 9.10 -5.16 -7.08
CA GLN A 84 8.69 -5.47 -8.44
C GLN A 84 8.92 -6.96 -8.76
N LYS A 85 10.12 -7.49 -8.51
CA LYS A 85 10.44 -8.91 -8.68
C LYS A 85 9.54 -9.82 -7.84
N GLY A 86 9.23 -9.42 -6.60
CA GLY A 86 8.30 -10.16 -5.74
C GLY A 86 6.89 -10.22 -6.31
N LYS A 87 6.40 -9.09 -6.87
CA LYS A 87 5.13 -9.02 -7.59
C LYS A 87 5.15 -9.90 -8.83
N ASP A 88 6.13 -9.72 -9.71
CA ASP A 88 6.24 -10.46 -10.97
C ASP A 88 6.34 -11.97 -10.73
N CYS A 89 7.10 -12.38 -9.70
CA CYS A 89 7.19 -13.79 -9.31
C CYS A 89 5.83 -14.33 -8.84
N ALA A 90 5.11 -13.60 -7.99
CA ALA A 90 3.79 -14.01 -7.52
C ALA A 90 2.76 -14.09 -8.66
N ASP A 91 2.77 -13.09 -9.56
CA ASP A 91 1.87 -13.00 -10.70
C ASP A 91 2.15 -14.13 -11.70
N ASN A 92 3.41 -14.37 -12.07
CA ASN A 92 3.79 -15.44 -12.98
C ASN A 92 3.54 -16.83 -12.38
N LEU A 93 3.88 -17.05 -11.10
CA LEU A 93 3.66 -18.33 -10.43
C LEU A 93 2.17 -18.69 -10.36
N ARG A 94 1.30 -17.69 -10.18
CA ARG A 94 -0.15 -17.87 -10.09
C ARG A 94 -0.85 -17.78 -11.45
N GLY A 95 -0.12 -17.52 -12.53
CA GLY A 95 -0.67 -17.36 -13.88
C GLY A 95 -1.61 -16.17 -13.99
N ALA A 96 -1.26 -15.02 -13.39
CA ALA A 96 -2.01 -13.79 -13.55
C ALA A 96 -1.94 -13.32 -15.01
N CYS A 97 -3.08 -13.29 -15.68
CA CYS A 97 -3.21 -12.85 -17.06
C CYS A 97 -4.05 -11.57 -17.14
N GLU A 98 -3.68 -10.67 -18.04
CA GLU A 98 -4.48 -9.50 -18.34
C GLU A 98 -5.81 -9.91 -19.03
N SER A 99 -6.84 -9.12 -18.79
CA SER A 99 -8.18 -9.41 -19.28
C SER A 99 -8.44 -8.71 -20.62
N ASN A 100 -8.83 -9.46 -21.65
CA ASN A 100 -9.13 -8.95 -23.01
C ASN A 100 -10.59 -8.48 -23.16
N LEU A 101 -11.07 -7.54 -22.32
CA LEU A 101 -12.39 -6.93 -22.53
C LEU A 101 -12.20 -5.57 -23.21
N LYS A 102 -12.99 -5.33 -24.25
CA LYS A 102 -13.04 -4.07 -25.01
C LYS A 102 -14.36 -3.35 -24.74
N GLU A 103 -14.38 -2.03 -24.95
CA GLU A 103 -15.63 -1.26 -24.96
C GLU A 103 -16.65 -1.90 -25.92
N GLY A 104 -17.90 -2.02 -25.50
CA GLY A 104 -18.96 -2.68 -26.25
C GLY A 104 -19.02 -4.21 -26.15
N ASP A 105 -18.09 -4.87 -25.45
CA ASP A 105 -18.24 -6.31 -25.14
C ASP A 105 -19.46 -6.54 -24.24
N LYS A 106 -20.24 -7.60 -24.53
CA LYS A 106 -21.32 -8.06 -23.64
C LYS A 106 -20.74 -8.91 -22.51
N VAL A 107 -21.12 -8.60 -21.28
CA VAL A 107 -20.66 -9.29 -20.08
C VAL A 107 -21.82 -9.64 -19.16
N LEU A 108 -21.69 -10.76 -18.43
CA LEU A 108 -22.63 -11.16 -17.39
C LEU A 108 -22.08 -10.74 -16.03
N LEU A 109 -22.95 -10.20 -15.18
CA LEU A 109 -22.61 -9.73 -13.83
C LEU A 109 -22.81 -10.85 -12.80
N GLN A 110 -21.82 -11.06 -11.92
CA GLN A 110 -21.95 -12.01 -10.81
C GLN A 110 -22.96 -11.52 -9.76
N LYS A 111 -23.87 -12.41 -9.34
CA LYS A 111 -24.89 -12.19 -8.32
C LYS A 111 -24.70 -13.07 -7.09
N PRO A 112 -25.16 -12.64 -5.90
CA PRO A 112 -25.24 -13.53 -4.75
C PRO A 112 -26.17 -14.71 -5.07
N LYS A 113 -25.77 -15.92 -4.67
CA LYS A 113 -26.58 -17.12 -4.82
C LYS A 113 -27.77 -17.04 -3.88
N SER A 114 -28.98 -17.16 -4.41
CA SER A 114 -30.20 -17.27 -3.59
C SER A 114 -30.33 -18.66 -2.96
N HIS A 115 -29.84 -19.69 -3.65
CA HIS A 115 -29.81 -21.09 -3.17
C HIS A 115 -28.61 -21.84 -3.76
N LYS A 116 -28.26 -23.00 -3.20
CA LYS A 116 -27.04 -23.78 -3.56
C LYS A 116 -26.94 -24.09 -5.07
N LEU A 117 -28.09 -24.28 -5.73
CA LEU A 117 -28.19 -24.60 -7.16
C LEU A 117 -28.42 -23.38 -8.08
N SER A 118 -28.52 -22.17 -7.53
CA SER A 118 -28.73 -20.97 -8.35
C SER A 118 -27.47 -20.61 -9.15
N PRO A 119 -27.62 -20.11 -10.40
CA PRO A 119 -26.49 -19.68 -11.20
C PRO A 119 -25.79 -18.48 -10.57
N SER A 120 -24.45 -18.45 -10.64
CA SER A 120 -23.66 -17.39 -10.02
C SER A 120 -23.72 -16.05 -10.77
N PHE A 121 -24.19 -16.05 -12.02
CA PHE A 121 -24.25 -14.87 -12.88
C PHE A 121 -25.70 -14.54 -13.27
N GLU A 122 -25.98 -13.26 -13.48
CA GLU A 122 -27.22 -12.78 -14.08
C GLU A 122 -27.27 -13.15 -15.56
N ALA A 123 -28.45 -13.54 -16.05
CA ALA A 123 -28.64 -13.93 -17.44
C ALA A 123 -28.74 -12.72 -18.39
N ALA A 124 -29.05 -11.54 -17.85
CA ALA A 124 -29.13 -10.32 -18.63
C ALA A 124 -27.71 -9.86 -19.02
N PRO A 125 -27.43 -9.66 -20.33
CA PRO A 125 -26.16 -9.12 -20.77
C PRO A 125 -26.07 -7.62 -20.46
N TYR A 126 -24.93 -7.22 -19.90
CA TYR A 126 -24.54 -5.83 -19.66
C TYR A 126 -23.51 -5.41 -20.70
N GLU A 127 -23.50 -4.14 -21.08
CA GLU A 127 -22.53 -3.58 -22.02
C GLU A 127 -21.39 -2.90 -21.26
N VAL A 128 -20.15 -3.11 -21.67
CA VAL A 128 -19.00 -2.36 -21.12
C VAL A 128 -18.96 -0.97 -21.75
N VAL A 129 -19.01 0.08 -20.92
CA VAL A 129 -19.13 1.48 -21.38
C VAL A 129 -17.79 2.22 -21.38
N VAL A 130 -16.90 1.93 -20.44
CA VAL A 130 -15.62 2.65 -20.31
C VAL A 130 -14.46 1.67 -20.30
N ASN A 131 -13.40 2.02 -21.03
CA ASN A 131 -12.09 1.38 -20.97
C ASN A 131 -11.62 1.14 -19.53
N LYS A 132 -10.81 0.09 -19.35
CA LYS A 132 -10.44 -0.41 -18.02
C LYS A 132 -9.44 0.49 -17.31
N ASP A 133 -9.75 0.83 -16.06
CA ASP A 133 -8.80 1.40 -15.11
C ASP A 133 -8.27 0.29 -14.19
N GLY A 134 -7.20 -0.38 -14.64
CA GLY A 134 -6.66 -1.56 -13.96
C GLY A 134 -7.68 -2.68 -13.85
N GLY A 135 -8.14 -2.99 -12.63
CA GLY A 135 -9.14 -4.02 -12.37
C GLY A 135 -10.59 -3.52 -12.32
N GLN A 136 -10.82 -2.21 -12.40
CA GLN A 136 -12.17 -1.61 -12.36
C GLN A 136 -12.73 -1.43 -13.77
N VAL A 137 -14.02 -1.76 -13.95
CA VAL A 137 -14.76 -1.65 -15.21
C VAL A 137 -16.12 -0.99 -14.94
N GLU A 138 -16.54 -0.12 -15.84
CA GLU A 138 -17.88 0.46 -15.83
C GLU A 138 -18.78 -0.27 -16.84
N ILE A 139 -19.86 -0.86 -16.32
CA ILE A 139 -20.86 -1.60 -17.10
C ILE A 139 -22.19 -0.86 -17.10
N LYS A 140 -22.97 -1.01 -18.16
CA LYS A 140 -24.30 -0.42 -18.31
C LYS A 140 -25.35 -1.53 -18.39
N SER A 141 -26.39 -1.39 -17.57
CA SER A 141 -27.55 -2.27 -17.63
C SER A 141 -28.36 -2.03 -18.90
N PRO A 142 -29.18 -3.01 -19.33
CA PRO A 142 -30.16 -2.79 -20.39
C PRO A 142 -31.13 -1.62 -20.10
N THR A 143 -31.34 -1.29 -18.82
CA THR A 143 -32.14 -0.13 -18.38
C THR A 143 -31.39 1.21 -18.49
N GLY A 144 -30.10 1.20 -18.83
CA GLY A 144 -29.27 2.38 -18.99
C GLY A 144 -28.55 2.87 -17.74
N VAL A 145 -28.54 2.10 -16.65
CA VAL A 145 -27.85 2.46 -15.40
C VAL A 145 -26.40 2.00 -15.44
N HIS A 146 -25.47 2.88 -15.07
CA HIS A 146 -24.03 2.60 -15.01
C HIS A 146 -23.63 2.04 -13.64
N TYR A 147 -22.79 1.01 -13.64
CA TYR A 147 -22.24 0.39 -12.43
C TYR A 147 -20.74 0.21 -12.56
N LYS A 148 -20.01 0.46 -11.47
CA LYS A 148 -18.57 0.16 -11.36
C LYS A 148 -18.37 -1.19 -10.68
N ARG A 149 -17.69 -2.11 -11.35
CA ARG A 149 -17.42 -3.48 -10.86
C ARG A 149 -15.99 -3.92 -11.19
N ASN A 150 -15.48 -4.89 -10.43
CA ASN A 150 -14.18 -5.49 -10.73
C ASN A 150 -14.33 -6.47 -11.91
N VAL A 151 -13.33 -6.53 -12.79
CA VAL A 151 -13.24 -7.52 -13.88
C VAL A 151 -13.48 -8.95 -13.38
N THR A 152 -13.03 -9.31 -12.18
CA THR A 152 -13.18 -10.65 -11.60
C THR A 152 -14.64 -11.09 -11.44
N HIS A 153 -15.56 -10.14 -11.32
CA HIS A 153 -16.99 -10.41 -11.16
C HIS A 153 -17.76 -10.34 -12.49
N LEU A 154 -17.05 -10.18 -13.61
CA LEU A 154 -17.61 -10.10 -14.94
C LEU A 154 -17.19 -11.33 -15.75
N GLN A 155 -18.16 -11.98 -16.38
CA GLN A 155 -17.91 -13.08 -17.31
C GLN A 155 -18.21 -12.62 -18.74
N LYS A 156 -17.28 -12.82 -19.67
CA LYS A 156 -17.49 -12.46 -21.09
C LYS A 156 -18.61 -13.33 -21.67
N TYR A 157 -19.62 -12.68 -22.26
CA TYR A 157 -20.70 -13.36 -22.95
C TYR A 157 -20.30 -13.59 -24.41
N LYS A 158 -20.41 -14.85 -24.87
CA LYS A 158 -20.27 -15.20 -26.28
C LYS A 158 -21.67 -15.50 -26.80
N GLU A 159 -22.14 -14.71 -27.76
CA GLU A 159 -23.33 -15.08 -28.52
C GLU A 159 -22.91 -16.20 -29.48
N ASP A 160 -23.43 -17.41 -29.25
CA ASP A 160 -23.36 -18.46 -30.26
C ASP A 160 -24.22 -18.00 -31.43
N LYS A 161 -23.56 -17.53 -32.51
CA LYS A 161 -24.22 -17.35 -33.80
C LYS A 161 -24.53 -18.73 -34.37
N SER A 162 -25.57 -19.37 -33.87
CA SER A 162 -26.25 -20.45 -34.58
C SER A 162 -26.92 -19.82 -35.80
N GLN A 163 -26.17 -19.70 -36.90
CA GLN A 163 -26.78 -19.48 -38.20
C GLN A 163 -27.61 -20.72 -38.53
N GLU A 164 -28.91 -20.58 -38.39
CA GLU A 164 -29.92 -21.45 -38.97
C GLU A 164 -29.85 -21.25 -40.49
N THR A 165 -28.91 -21.94 -41.16
CA THR A 165 -29.08 -22.20 -42.59
C THR A 165 -30.14 -23.28 -42.71
N ALA A 166 -31.38 -22.86 -42.91
CA ALA A 166 -32.50 -23.70 -43.32
C ALA A 166 -32.14 -24.42 -44.63
N GLY A 167 -31.58 -25.62 -44.53
CA GLY A 167 -31.42 -26.54 -45.63
C GLY A 167 -32.77 -27.16 -45.96
N SER A 168 -33.38 -26.67 -47.05
CA SER A 168 -34.49 -27.31 -47.75
C SER A 168 -34.20 -28.80 -47.99
N ASN A 169 -35.06 -29.67 -47.49
CA ASN A 169 -34.98 -31.11 -47.71
C ASN A 169 -35.85 -31.48 -48.93
N PRO A 170 -35.29 -31.93 -50.07
CA PRO A 170 -36.12 -32.45 -51.15
C PRO A 170 -36.56 -33.88 -50.83
N LYS A 171 -37.81 -34.18 -51.22
CA LYS A 171 -38.44 -35.50 -51.20
C LYS A 171 -37.76 -36.48 -52.15
#